data_AF-A0A375YW91-F1
#
_entry.id   AF-A0A375YW91-F1
#
_cell.length_a   1.000
_cell.length_b   1.000
_cell.length_c   1.000
_cell.angle_alpha   90.00
_cell.angle_beta   90.00
_cell.angle_gamma   90.00
#
_symmetry.space_group_name_H-M   'P 1'
#
loop_
_entity.id
_entity.type
_entity.pdbx_description
1 polymer ?
#
loop_
_entity_poly.entity_id
_entity_poly.type
_entity_poly.pdbx_seq_one_letter_code
_entity_poly.pdbx_strand_id
1 'polypeptide(L)'
;MDPASTNPGGAHALVALLRSHGVDVVVARTVADVEKAMDAQSLLLIAQSQRIADPELLHRLAELPGDRLLVEPTSRARAVLAPQIRISAASTPDSQPNCALREANRAGSVQFGPTDTYRAIGSREIISCYGGALIRYRDGDRTVTLVGSTDFMSNGGLLRAGNAALAMNLAGARARLIWYAPQRVEGHTSSKTTLLGLIPDNVTWMVWQLVLAVFLFALWKGRRMGPLVAEELHVVVRASETVEGRGRLYRSRRARDRAAQALRTATLQRLLPRLGLATPSPDAPVANAVAQRSGSHPDTVWHTLFGPPPATDTDLVHLARALDDIERRINYS
;
A
#
# COMPACT_ATOMS: atom_id res chain seq x y z
N MET A 1 -16.36 10.44 23.36
CA MET A 1 -16.05 10.49 24.80
C MET A 1 -14.56 10.69 25.09
N ASP A 2 -13.89 11.60 24.38
CA ASP A 2 -12.50 12.01 24.70
C ASP A 2 -12.54 13.19 25.69
N PRO A 3 -11.96 13.06 26.89
CA PRO A 3 -11.97 14.12 27.90
C PRO A 3 -11.15 15.36 27.50
N ALA A 4 -10.26 15.27 26.51
CA ALA A 4 -9.50 16.40 25.99
C ALA A 4 -10.15 17.08 24.79
N SER A 5 -11.13 16.42 24.14
CA SER A 5 -11.74 16.93 22.91
C SER A 5 -12.89 17.90 23.19
N THR A 6 -12.85 19.07 22.55
CA THR A 6 -13.89 20.09 22.57
C THR A 6 -14.95 19.92 21.46
N ASN A 7 -14.77 18.94 20.57
CA ASN A 7 -15.75 18.63 19.52
C ASN A 7 -17.08 18.11 20.13
N PRO A 8 -18.21 18.13 19.39
CA PRO A 8 -19.50 17.69 19.92
C PRO A 8 -19.51 16.27 20.52
N GLY A 9 -18.75 15.33 19.96
CA GLY A 9 -18.60 13.96 20.48
C GLY A 9 -17.53 13.79 21.58
N GLY A 10 -16.86 14.87 21.99
CA GLY A 10 -15.91 14.91 23.11
C GLY A 10 -16.62 14.95 24.47
N ALA A 11 -15.84 14.95 25.55
CA ALA A 11 -16.34 15.03 26.94
C ALA A 11 -15.62 16.12 27.77
N HIS A 12 -14.87 17.01 27.11
CA HIS A 12 -14.13 18.08 27.77
C HIS A 12 -15.00 18.98 28.65
N ALA A 13 -16.21 19.33 28.20
CA ALA A 13 -17.11 20.19 28.96
C ALA A 13 -17.53 19.53 30.29
N LEU A 14 -17.89 18.24 30.25
CA LEU A 14 -18.26 17.52 31.47
C LEU A 14 -17.08 17.39 32.44
N VAL A 15 -15.89 17.07 31.94
CA VAL A 15 -14.69 16.98 32.79
C VAL A 15 -14.35 18.32 33.43
N ALA A 16 -14.47 19.42 32.68
CA ALA A 16 -14.26 20.76 33.22
C ALA A 16 -15.27 21.10 34.32
N LEU A 17 -16.55 20.78 34.12
CA LEU A 17 -17.61 20.99 35.11
C LEU A 17 -17.38 20.14 36.38
N LEU A 18 -17.03 18.85 36.23
CA LEU A 18 -16.75 17.98 37.37
C LEU A 18 -15.61 18.54 38.23
N ARG A 19 -14.52 19.00 37.59
CA ARG A 19 -13.39 19.63 38.28
C ARG A 19 -13.77 20.93 38.97
N SER A 20 -14.57 21.79 38.31
CA SER A 20 -15.04 23.03 38.95
C SER A 20 -15.97 22.78 40.15
N HIS A 21 -16.62 21.61 40.19
CA HIS A 21 -17.45 21.15 41.30
C HIS A 21 -16.68 20.29 42.33
N GLY A 22 -15.34 20.30 42.29
CA GLY A 22 -14.50 19.68 43.32
C GLY A 22 -14.27 18.17 43.17
N VAL A 23 -14.63 17.59 42.03
CA VAL A 23 -14.30 16.18 41.72
C VAL A 23 -12.87 16.11 41.18
N ASP A 24 -12.03 15.28 41.80
CA ASP A 24 -10.70 14.95 41.29
C ASP A 24 -10.84 13.96 40.12
N VAL A 25 -10.77 14.49 38.89
CA VAL A 25 -10.89 13.70 37.66
C VAL A 25 -9.51 13.31 37.13
N VAL A 26 -9.17 12.04 37.27
CA VAL A 26 -7.96 11.43 36.72
C VAL A 26 -8.28 10.77 35.39
N VAL A 27 -7.66 11.26 34.32
CA VAL A 27 -7.83 10.68 32.98
C VAL A 27 -6.85 9.52 32.80
N ALA A 28 -7.38 8.30 32.72
CA ALA A 28 -6.60 7.09 32.46
C ALA A 28 -6.65 6.76 30.96
N ARG A 29 -5.49 6.48 30.35
CA ARG A 29 -5.39 6.16 28.91
C ARG A 29 -5.29 4.66 28.65
N THR A 30 -4.79 3.92 29.63
CA THR A 30 -4.58 2.47 29.62
C THR A 30 -5.18 1.81 30.86
N VAL A 31 -5.38 0.50 30.82
CA VAL A 31 -5.80 -0.25 32.03
C VAL A 31 -4.76 -0.15 33.15
N ALA A 32 -3.47 -0.10 32.82
CA ALA A 32 -2.41 0.09 33.81
C ALA A 32 -2.49 1.46 34.51
N ASP A 33 -2.91 2.52 33.80
CA ASP A 33 -3.15 3.83 34.43
C ASP A 33 -4.33 3.76 35.40
N VAL A 34 -5.38 2.99 35.05
CA VAL A 34 -6.52 2.76 35.93
C VAL A 34 -6.07 2.02 37.19
N GLU A 35 -5.35 0.91 37.04
CA GLU A 35 -4.82 0.11 38.16
C GLU A 35 -3.99 0.96 39.13
N LYS A 36 -3.18 1.87 38.61
CA LYS A 36 -2.35 2.77 39.41
C LYS A 36 -3.15 3.86 40.15
N ALA A 37 -4.27 4.30 39.57
CA ALA A 37 -5.02 5.45 40.08
C ALA A 37 -6.22 5.07 40.96
N MET A 38 -6.67 3.82 40.90
CA MET A 38 -7.85 3.32 41.60
C MET A 38 -7.59 3.02 43.08
N ASP A 39 -8.59 3.33 43.90
CA ASP A 39 -8.71 2.90 45.29
C ASP A 39 -10.16 2.45 45.59
N ALA A 40 -10.44 2.00 46.82
CA ALA A 40 -11.77 1.52 47.21
C ALA A 40 -12.83 2.64 47.32
N GLN A 41 -12.44 3.91 47.37
CA GLN A 41 -13.35 5.05 47.47
C GLN A 41 -13.59 5.74 46.12
N SER A 42 -12.84 5.35 45.09
CA SER A 42 -12.89 5.88 43.74
C SER A 42 -14.12 5.39 42.98
N LEU A 43 -14.55 6.20 42.02
CA LEU A 43 -15.48 5.81 40.96
C LEU A 43 -14.71 5.59 39.66
N LEU A 44 -14.82 4.39 39.08
CA LEU A 44 -14.30 4.09 37.75
C LEU A 44 -15.39 4.27 36.70
N LEU A 45 -15.22 5.26 35.82
CA LEU A 45 -16.04 5.39 34.62
C LEU A 45 -15.37 4.64 33.47
N ILE A 46 -16.10 3.70 32.86
CA ILE A 46 -15.68 2.95 31.69
C ILE A 46 -16.60 3.30 30.54
N ALA A 47 -16.05 3.92 29.50
CA ALA A 47 -16.75 4.21 28.25
C ALA A 47 -15.94 3.71 27.05
N GLN A 48 -16.55 3.70 25.87
CA GLN A 48 -15.89 3.28 24.62
C GLN A 48 -15.31 1.85 24.69
N SER A 49 -16.02 0.93 25.35
CA SER A 49 -15.53 -0.42 25.62
C SER A 49 -15.32 -1.27 24.36
N GLN A 50 -15.82 -0.83 23.20
CA GLN A 50 -15.50 -1.39 21.88
C GLN A 50 -14.01 -1.30 21.52
N ARG A 51 -13.26 -0.41 22.19
CA ARG A 51 -11.80 -0.25 22.01
C ARG A 51 -10.96 -1.06 22.99
N ILE A 52 -11.59 -1.85 23.87
CA ILE A 52 -10.90 -2.80 24.75
C ILE A 52 -11.00 -4.16 24.06
N ALA A 53 -9.96 -4.51 23.29
CA ALA A 53 -10.00 -5.70 22.45
C ALA A 53 -9.67 -6.98 23.22
N ASP A 54 -8.66 -6.90 24.08
CA ASP A 54 -8.18 -8.04 24.86
C ASP A 54 -9.12 -8.35 26.04
N PRO A 55 -9.69 -9.56 26.11
CA PRO A 55 -10.54 -9.98 27.23
C PRO A 55 -9.83 -9.91 28.59
N GLU A 56 -8.51 -10.09 28.65
CA GLU A 56 -7.76 -10.04 29.91
C GLU A 56 -7.81 -8.64 30.53
N LEU A 57 -7.79 -7.60 29.69
CA LEU A 57 -7.97 -6.21 30.15
C LEU A 57 -9.31 -5.99 30.85
N LEU A 58 -10.37 -6.63 30.36
CA LEU A 58 -11.69 -6.54 30.99
C LEU A 58 -11.72 -7.27 32.35
N HIS A 59 -11.03 -8.40 32.48
CA HIS A 59 -10.94 -9.14 33.75
C HIS A 59 -10.14 -8.36 34.78
N ARG A 60 -9.00 -7.79 34.40
CA ARG A 60 -8.23 -6.89 35.27
C ARG A 60 -9.06 -5.69 35.73
N LEU A 61 -9.77 -5.04 34.80
CA LEU A 61 -10.71 -3.98 35.16
C LEU A 61 -11.82 -4.47 36.09
N ALA A 62 -12.25 -5.75 35.99
CA ALA A 62 -13.29 -6.36 36.80
C ALA A 62 -12.85 -6.68 38.24
N GLU A 63 -11.56 -6.88 38.49
CA GLU A 63 -11.00 -7.17 39.81
C GLU A 63 -10.77 -5.90 40.65
N LEU A 64 -10.55 -4.75 40.01
CA LEU A 64 -10.26 -3.48 40.69
C LEU A 64 -11.29 -3.11 41.75
N PRO A 65 -10.90 -2.54 42.91
CA PRO A 65 -11.82 -2.10 43.94
C PRO A 65 -12.61 -0.85 43.51
N GLY A 66 -13.56 -0.42 44.34
CA GLY A 66 -14.32 0.83 44.12
C GLY A 66 -15.59 0.67 43.28
N ASP A 67 -16.33 1.77 43.17
CA ASP A 67 -17.60 1.82 42.44
C ASP A 67 -17.35 1.89 40.94
N ARG A 68 -18.33 1.45 40.14
CA ARG A 68 -18.25 1.46 38.67
C ARG A 68 -19.43 2.15 38.02
N LEU A 69 -19.13 2.95 37.02
CA LEU A 69 -20.08 3.52 36.07
C LEU A 69 -19.71 3.04 34.66
N LEU A 70 -20.48 2.09 34.15
CA LEU A 70 -20.33 1.58 32.79
C LEU A 70 -21.23 2.39 31.85
N VAL A 71 -20.64 3.06 30.88
CA VAL A 71 -21.35 3.91 29.92
C VAL A 71 -21.33 3.25 28.56
N GLU A 72 -22.52 2.83 28.11
CA GLU A 72 -22.77 2.12 26.86
C GLU A 72 -21.82 0.92 26.67
N PRO A 73 -21.72 -0.01 27.64
CA PRO A 73 -20.83 -1.15 27.52
C PRO A 73 -21.28 -2.09 26.41
N THR A 74 -20.35 -2.46 25.52
CA THR A 74 -20.54 -3.56 24.58
C THR A 74 -20.94 -4.87 25.29
N SER A 75 -21.63 -5.77 24.59
CA SER A 75 -22.05 -7.07 25.13
C SER A 75 -20.91 -7.85 25.79
N ARG A 76 -19.69 -7.79 25.23
CA ARG A 76 -18.49 -8.42 25.80
C ARG A 76 -18.07 -7.77 27.12
N ALA A 77 -17.96 -6.44 27.14
CA ALA A 77 -17.58 -5.70 28.33
C ALA A 77 -18.60 -5.86 29.46
N ARG A 78 -19.90 -5.79 29.13
CA ARG A 78 -20.99 -6.03 30.08
C ARG A 78 -20.94 -7.44 30.68
N ALA A 79 -20.67 -8.46 29.87
CA ALA A 79 -20.60 -9.85 30.35
C ALA A 79 -19.50 -10.07 31.40
N VAL A 80 -18.39 -9.32 31.34
CA VAL A 80 -17.29 -9.42 32.29
C VAL A 80 -17.47 -8.46 33.47
N LEU A 81 -17.84 -7.20 33.21
CA LEU A 81 -17.90 -6.13 34.22
C LEU A 81 -19.22 -6.06 34.99
N ALA A 82 -20.30 -6.63 34.44
CA ALA A 82 -21.64 -6.67 35.02
C ALA A 82 -22.38 -7.97 34.61
N PRO A 83 -21.85 -9.17 34.99
CA PRO A 83 -22.33 -10.46 34.49
C PRO A 83 -23.79 -10.77 34.84
N GLN A 84 -24.33 -10.12 35.87
CA GLN A 84 -25.71 -10.31 36.37
C GLN A 84 -26.75 -9.51 35.56
N ILE A 85 -26.31 -8.74 34.56
CA ILE A 85 -27.15 -7.86 33.76
C ILE A 85 -27.16 -8.33 32.30
N ARG A 86 -28.31 -8.14 31.64
CA ARG A 86 -28.47 -8.42 30.20
C ARG A 86 -29.11 -7.28 29.41
N ILE A 87 -28.80 -7.34 28.12
CA ILE A 87 -29.52 -6.80 26.97
C ILE A 87 -31.06 -6.85 27.10
N SER A 88 -31.80 -5.75 27.30
CA SER A 88 -33.26 -5.79 27.06
C SER A 88 -33.55 -5.69 25.56
N ALA A 89 -34.74 -6.13 25.13
CA ALA A 89 -35.16 -5.89 23.75
C ALA A 89 -35.29 -4.37 23.51
N ALA A 90 -35.08 -3.93 22.28
CA ALA A 90 -35.18 -2.52 21.92
C ALA A 90 -36.54 -1.95 22.38
N SER A 91 -36.49 -0.95 23.23
CA SER A 91 -37.64 -0.21 23.73
C SER A 91 -37.28 1.27 23.76
N THR A 92 -38.25 2.14 23.49
CA THR A 92 -38.04 3.58 23.69
C THR A 92 -37.87 3.84 25.18
N PRO A 93 -36.75 4.45 25.63
CA PRO A 93 -36.55 4.80 27.02
C PRO A 93 -37.61 5.77 27.49
N ASP A 94 -37.92 5.71 28.79
CA ASP A 94 -38.70 6.77 29.40
C ASP A 94 -37.83 8.02 29.56
N SER A 95 -38.40 9.19 29.28
CA SER A 95 -37.72 10.46 29.56
C SER A 95 -37.69 10.77 31.05
N GLN A 96 -38.62 10.23 31.84
CA GLN A 96 -38.70 10.44 33.29
C GLN A 96 -37.97 9.34 34.07
N PRO A 97 -37.41 9.65 35.25
CA PRO A 97 -36.57 8.72 35.99
C PRO A 97 -37.34 7.49 36.49
N ASN A 98 -38.57 7.66 36.99
CA ASN A 98 -39.48 6.58 37.40
C ASN A 98 -38.84 5.52 38.31
N CYS A 99 -37.99 5.96 39.24
CA CYS A 99 -37.23 5.10 40.14
C CYS A 99 -36.88 5.82 41.44
N ALA A 100 -36.34 5.10 42.44
CA ALA A 100 -35.92 5.68 43.72
C ALA A 100 -34.50 6.31 43.71
N LEU A 101 -33.81 6.33 42.56
CA LEU A 101 -32.43 6.83 42.50
C LEU A 101 -32.39 8.36 42.61
N ARG A 102 -31.72 8.88 43.65
CA ARG A 102 -31.65 10.32 43.92
C ARG A 102 -31.02 11.09 42.77
N GLU A 103 -29.97 10.55 42.16
CA GLU A 103 -29.22 11.15 41.05
C GLU A 103 -30.10 11.35 39.81
N ALA A 104 -30.97 10.38 39.52
CA ALA A 104 -31.92 10.44 38.42
C ALA A 104 -33.07 11.41 38.73
N ASN A 105 -33.64 11.35 39.93
CA ASN A 105 -34.71 12.25 40.33
C ASN A 105 -34.27 13.72 40.36
N ARG A 106 -33.03 14.02 40.77
CA ARG A 106 -32.47 15.37 40.71
C ARG A 106 -32.22 15.87 39.29
N ALA A 107 -31.94 14.96 38.36
CA ALA A 107 -31.77 15.32 36.96
C ALA A 107 -33.12 15.58 36.27
N GLY A 108 -34.19 14.92 36.73
CA GLY A 108 -35.52 15.03 36.15
C GLY A 108 -35.56 14.36 34.77
N SER A 109 -36.20 15.02 33.81
CA SER A 109 -36.35 14.51 32.45
C SER A 109 -35.03 14.53 31.68
N VAL A 110 -34.67 13.41 31.04
CA VAL A 110 -33.40 13.20 30.33
C VAL A 110 -33.64 12.74 28.89
N GLN A 111 -32.76 13.15 27.96
CA GLN A 111 -32.81 12.74 26.55
C GLN A 111 -31.55 11.96 26.17
N PHE A 112 -31.63 10.63 26.25
CA PHE A 112 -30.51 9.73 25.94
C PHE A 112 -30.23 9.55 24.43
N GLY A 113 -31.18 9.86 23.55
CA GLY A 113 -31.07 9.48 22.13
C GLY A 113 -31.18 7.95 21.96
N PRO A 114 -30.51 7.36 20.95
CA PRO A 114 -30.34 5.91 20.87
C PRO A 114 -29.64 5.41 22.13
N THR A 115 -30.22 4.39 22.77
CA THR A 115 -29.66 3.83 24.00
C THR A 115 -30.05 2.38 24.14
N ASP A 116 -29.16 1.61 24.75
CA ASP A 116 -29.49 0.29 25.26
C ASP A 116 -30.36 0.41 26.52
N THR A 117 -31.17 -0.61 26.77
CA THR A 117 -31.86 -0.80 28.04
C THR A 117 -31.40 -2.11 28.67
N TYR A 118 -31.38 -2.15 29.99
CA TYR A 118 -30.83 -3.25 30.76
C TYR A 118 -31.87 -3.87 31.69
N ARG A 119 -31.69 -5.16 31.97
CA ARG A 119 -32.47 -5.88 32.98
C ARG A 119 -31.61 -6.89 33.73
N ALA A 120 -32.02 -7.21 34.95
CA ALA A 120 -31.40 -8.25 35.75
C ALA A 120 -31.55 -9.64 35.09
N ILE A 121 -30.58 -10.50 35.36
CA ILE A 121 -30.68 -11.94 35.17
C ILE A 121 -31.18 -12.55 36.48
N GLY A 122 -32.20 -13.41 36.40
CA GLY A 122 -32.82 -14.01 37.58
C GLY A 122 -33.59 -12.98 38.44
N SER A 123 -33.54 -13.16 39.75
CA SER A 123 -34.28 -12.37 40.76
C SER A 123 -33.42 -11.29 41.45
N ARG A 124 -32.30 -10.87 40.85
CA ARG A 124 -31.42 -9.85 41.45
C ARG A 124 -32.18 -8.53 41.58
N GLU A 125 -32.14 -7.95 42.78
CA GLU A 125 -32.69 -6.63 43.04
C GLU A 125 -31.83 -5.56 42.35
N ILE A 126 -32.46 -4.78 41.48
CA ILE A 126 -31.83 -3.66 40.77
C ILE A 126 -32.76 -2.45 40.85
N ILE A 127 -32.18 -1.26 40.94
CA ILE A 127 -32.90 -0.01 40.69
C ILE A 127 -32.84 0.25 39.19
N SER A 128 -33.99 0.36 38.54
CA SER A 128 -34.11 0.64 37.11
C SER A 128 -34.80 1.98 36.91
N CYS A 129 -34.17 2.88 36.18
CA CYS A 129 -34.64 4.22 35.88
C CYS A 129 -34.78 4.42 34.37
N TYR A 130 -35.57 5.40 33.94
CA TYR A 130 -35.71 5.80 32.53
C TYR A 130 -36.06 4.61 31.61
N GLY A 131 -36.96 3.72 32.07
CA GLY A 131 -37.34 2.52 31.33
C GLY A 131 -36.21 1.48 31.17
N GLY A 132 -35.18 1.51 32.02
CA GLY A 132 -34.04 0.59 31.98
C GLY A 132 -32.80 1.14 31.29
N ALA A 133 -32.81 2.37 30.81
CA ALA A 133 -31.62 3.02 30.23
C ALA A 133 -30.54 3.31 31.29
N LEU A 134 -30.93 3.43 32.56
CA LEU A 134 -30.03 3.54 33.70
C LEU A 134 -30.42 2.50 34.74
N ILE A 135 -29.46 1.67 35.14
CA ILE A 135 -29.66 0.73 36.24
C ILE A 135 -28.55 0.86 37.28
N ARG A 136 -28.87 0.54 38.54
CA ARG A 136 -27.91 0.49 39.64
C ARG A 136 -28.19 -0.71 40.53
N TYR A 137 -27.13 -1.40 40.93
CA TYR A 137 -27.20 -2.48 41.91
C TYR A 137 -25.93 -2.51 42.77
N ARG A 138 -26.02 -3.17 43.93
CA ARG A 138 -24.85 -3.47 44.76
C ARG A 138 -24.29 -4.82 44.38
N ASP A 139 -22.97 -4.95 44.39
CA ASP A 139 -22.25 -6.19 44.18
C ASP A 139 -21.17 -6.35 45.25
N GLY A 140 -21.47 -7.04 46.34
CA GLY A 140 -20.65 -6.95 47.56
C GLY A 140 -20.59 -5.51 48.06
N ASP A 141 -19.37 -4.99 48.29
CA ASP A 141 -19.15 -3.65 48.85
C ASP A 141 -19.16 -2.52 47.82
N ARG A 142 -19.25 -2.83 46.52
CA ARG A 142 -19.26 -1.83 45.45
C ARG A 142 -20.63 -1.62 44.85
N THR A 143 -20.84 -0.42 44.34
CA THR A 143 -22.00 -0.06 43.53
C THR A 143 -21.64 -0.14 42.05
N VAL A 144 -22.46 -0.85 41.28
CA VAL A 144 -22.32 -0.91 39.82
C VAL A 144 -23.50 -0.18 39.19
N THR A 145 -23.19 0.82 38.37
CA THR A 145 -24.16 1.63 37.62
C THR A 145 -23.91 1.41 36.13
N LEU A 146 -24.97 1.15 35.37
CA LEU A 146 -24.91 1.03 33.91
C LEU A 146 -25.82 2.06 33.27
N VAL A 147 -25.34 2.72 32.21
CA VAL A 147 -26.13 3.62 31.38
C VAL A 147 -25.99 3.23 29.92
N GLY A 148 -27.08 3.23 29.17
CA GLY A 148 -27.12 2.65 27.83
C GLY A 148 -26.69 3.56 26.70
N SER A 149 -26.28 4.80 26.99
CA SER A 149 -25.90 5.79 25.98
C SER A 149 -24.77 6.67 26.48
N THR A 150 -23.84 7.01 25.60
CA THR A 150 -22.80 8.02 25.84
C THR A 150 -23.25 9.45 25.52
N ASP A 151 -24.35 9.63 24.78
CA ASP A 151 -24.77 10.93 24.24
C ASP A 151 -24.98 11.96 25.35
N PHE A 152 -25.61 11.59 26.47
CA PHE A 152 -25.93 12.51 27.56
C PHE A 152 -24.67 13.07 28.27
N MET A 153 -23.51 12.44 28.11
CA MET A 153 -22.22 12.88 28.67
C MET A 153 -21.34 13.61 27.64
N SER A 154 -21.73 13.61 26.37
CA SER A 154 -20.98 14.27 25.30
C SER A 154 -21.19 15.79 25.31
N ASN A 155 -20.20 16.56 24.84
CA ASN A 155 -20.28 18.02 24.77
C ASN A 155 -21.56 18.50 24.07
N GLY A 156 -21.96 17.85 22.97
CA GLY A 156 -23.18 18.18 22.23
C GLY A 156 -24.48 17.73 22.91
N GLY A 157 -24.43 16.69 23.74
CA GLY A 157 -25.60 16.14 24.42
C GLY A 157 -25.89 16.78 25.79
N LEU A 158 -24.91 17.42 26.43
CA LEU A 158 -25.08 18.04 27.76
C LEU A 158 -26.18 19.12 27.79
N LEU A 159 -26.39 19.84 26.68
CA LEU A 159 -27.38 20.92 26.59
C LEU A 159 -28.83 20.42 26.49
N ARG A 160 -29.04 19.13 26.25
CA ARG A 160 -30.40 18.56 26.18
C ARG A 160 -30.94 18.34 27.59
N ALA A 161 -32.27 18.38 27.72
CA ALA A 161 -32.99 18.33 28.99
C ALA A 161 -32.37 17.33 29.98
N GLY A 162 -32.03 17.78 31.18
CA GLY A 162 -31.51 16.98 32.29
C GLY A 162 -30.17 16.27 32.09
N ASN A 163 -29.61 16.22 30.86
CA ASN A 163 -28.42 15.44 30.54
C ASN A 163 -27.20 15.86 31.36
N ALA A 164 -26.90 17.17 31.42
CA ALA A 164 -25.81 17.68 32.23
C ALA A 164 -26.00 17.37 33.73
N ALA A 165 -27.22 17.52 34.25
CA ALA A 165 -27.51 17.21 35.65
C ALA A 165 -27.32 15.71 35.94
N LEU A 166 -27.80 14.82 35.07
CA LEU A 166 -27.60 13.38 35.22
C LEU A 166 -26.11 13.02 35.13
N ALA A 167 -25.41 13.52 34.12
CA ALA A 167 -23.99 13.26 33.92
C ALA A 167 -23.16 13.69 35.13
N MET A 168 -23.41 14.89 35.66
CA MET A 168 -22.77 15.42 36.85
C MET A 168 -23.13 14.60 38.11
N ASN A 169 -24.40 14.24 38.29
CA ASN A 169 -24.83 13.46 39.46
C ASN A 169 -24.25 12.05 39.46
N LEU A 170 -24.13 11.40 38.30
CA LEU A 170 -23.57 10.05 38.18
C LEU A 170 -22.04 10.05 38.27
N ALA A 171 -21.36 10.90 37.50
CA ALA A 171 -19.90 10.94 37.46
C ALA A 171 -19.29 11.63 38.69
N GLY A 172 -20.05 12.51 39.35
CA GLY A 172 -19.68 13.17 40.61
C GLY A 172 -20.17 12.46 41.87
N ALA A 173 -20.59 11.19 41.77
CA ALA A 173 -21.07 10.43 42.94
C ALA A 173 -19.97 10.16 43.99
N ARG A 174 -18.70 10.23 43.59
CA ARG A 174 -17.52 10.13 44.45
C ARG A 174 -16.61 11.35 44.23
N ALA A 175 -15.81 11.68 45.24
CA ALA A 175 -14.86 12.79 45.17
C ALA A 175 -13.72 12.54 44.17
N ARG A 176 -13.38 11.27 43.91
CA ARG A 176 -12.34 10.86 42.96
C ARG A 176 -12.95 10.04 41.83
N LEU A 177 -12.79 10.50 40.59
CA LEU A 177 -13.29 9.87 39.38
C LEU A 177 -12.12 9.47 38.47
N ILE A 178 -12.01 8.18 38.17
CA ILE A 178 -11.08 7.68 37.16
C ILE A 178 -11.85 7.58 35.84
N TRP A 179 -11.51 8.46 34.90
CA TRP A 179 -12.11 8.51 33.57
C TRP A 179 -11.32 7.61 32.62
N TYR A 180 -11.86 6.43 32.32
CA TYR A 180 -11.28 5.50 31.36
C TYR A 180 -12.16 5.37 30.11
N ALA A 181 -11.71 6.04 29.05
CA ALA A 181 -12.35 6.02 27.73
C ALA A 181 -11.24 5.96 26.67
N PRO A 182 -10.77 4.77 26.27
CA PRO A 182 -9.63 4.63 25.37
C PRO A 182 -9.91 5.29 24.02
N GLN A 183 -8.94 6.07 23.51
CA GLN A 183 -9.01 6.70 22.18
C GLN A 183 -8.44 5.83 21.07
N ARG A 184 -7.66 4.81 21.44
CA ARG A 184 -7.06 3.81 20.55
C ARG A 184 -7.47 2.44 21.04
N VAL A 185 -7.42 1.45 20.15
CA VAL A 185 -7.73 0.08 20.56
C VAL A 185 -6.59 -0.45 21.43
N GLU A 186 -6.90 -0.86 22.65
CA GLU A 186 -5.96 -1.44 23.61
C GLU A 186 -6.10 -2.96 23.61
N GLY A 187 -4.99 -3.67 23.85
CA GLY A 187 -4.98 -5.13 23.86
C GLY A 187 -4.84 -5.76 22.48
N HIS A 188 -4.68 -4.96 21.42
CA HIS A 188 -3.93 -5.47 20.28
C HIS A 188 -2.47 -5.46 20.72
N THR A 189 -1.96 -6.63 21.10
CA THR A 189 -0.55 -6.88 20.87
C THR A 189 -0.35 -6.64 19.38
N SER A 190 0.13 -5.45 19.03
CA SER A 190 1.05 -5.36 17.90
C SER A 190 2.25 -6.18 18.35
N SER A 191 2.09 -7.51 18.34
CA SER A 191 3.20 -8.37 18.01
C SER A 191 3.82 -7.73 16.78
N LYS A 192 5.14 -7.72 16.72
CA LYS A 192 5.88 -7.26 15.54
C LYS A 192 5.62 -8.22 14.38
N THR A 193 4.36 -8.33 13.98
CA THR A 193 3.91 -8.98 12.79
C THR A 193 4.25 -7.97 11.70
N THR A 194 5.51 -8.04 11.28
CA THR A 194 6.02 -7.53 10.01
C THR A 194 4.90 -7.68 8.97
N LEU A 195 4.69 -6.68 8.11
CA LEU A 195 3.65 -6.61 7.06
C LEU A 195 3.24 -7.96 6.43
N LEU A 196 4.15 -8.93 6.33
CA LEU A 196 3.91 -10.32 5.94
C LEU A 196 2.89 -11.11 6.77
N GLY A 197 2.62 -10.80 8.04
CA GLY A 197 1.62 -11.54 8.83
C GLY A 197 0.24 -10.87 8.89
N LEU A 198 0.04 -9.78 8.15
CA LEU A 198 -1.30 -9.31 7.76
C LEU A 198 -1.79 -10.01 6.48
N ILE A 199 -0.93 -10.81 5.84
CA ILE A 199 -1.27 -11.58 4.66
C ILE A 199 -2.07 -12.81 5.12
N PRO A 200 -3.33 -12.97 4.71
CA PRO A 200 -4.14 -14.11 5.12
C PRO A 200 -3.54 -15.42 4.55
N ASP A 201 -3.70 -16.52 5.29
CA ASP A 201 -3.02 -17.80 5.00
C ASP A 201 -3.27 -18.32 3.57
N ASN A 202 -4.42 -17.99 3.00
CA ASN A 202 -4.81 -18.31 1.62
C ASN A 202 -3.90 -17.70 0.54
N VAL A 203 -3.18 -16.61 0.84
CA VAL A 203 -2.26 -15.98 -0.11
C VAL A 203 -1.04 -16.86 -0.36
N THR A 204 -0.61 -17.67 0.62
CA THR A 204 0.45 -18.67 0.38
C THR A 204 0.04 -19.66 -0.71
N TRP A 205 -1.23 -20.05 -0.72
CA TRP A 205 -1.83 -20.91 -1.76
C TRP A 205 -1.84 -20.20 -3.11
N MET A 206 -2.16 -18.91 -3.14
CA MET A 206 -2.15 -18.08 -4.34
C MET A 206 -0.74 -17.91 -4.92
N VAL A 207 0.28 -17.78 -4.07
CA VAL A 207 1.70 -17.75 -4.48
C VAL A 207 2.11 -19.08 -5.08
N TRP A 208 1.74 -20.22 -4.48
CA TRP A 208 2.01 -21.54 -5.05
C TRP A 208 1.33 -21.75 -6.40
N GLN A 209 0.08 -21.27 -6.56
CA GLN A 209 -0.61 -21.28 -7.86
C GLN A 209 0.13 -20.43 -8.91
N LEU A 210 0.62 -19.24 -8.52
CA LEU A 210 1.39 -18.37 -9.40
C LEU A 210 2.70 -19.05 -9.84
N VAL A 211 3.43 -19.66 -8.90
CA VAL A 211 4.66 -20.41 -9.18
C VAL A 211 4.39 -21.56 -10.13
N LEU A 212 3.32 -22.34 -9.88
CA LEU A 212 2.91 -23.43 -10.77
C LEU A 212 2.55 -22.91 -12.17
N ALA A 213 1.80 -21.80 -12.26
CA ALA A 213 1.43 -21.20 -13.53
C ALA A 213 2.65 -20.72 -14.33
N VAL A 214 3.60 -20.06 -13.67
CA VAL A 214 4.88 -19.64 -14.29
C VAL A 214 5.69 -20.85 -14.73
N PHE A 215 5.74 -21.91 -13.93
CA PHE A 215 6.46 -23.13 -14.26
C PHE A 215 5.84 -23.84 -15.48
N LEU A 216 4.52 -24.00 -15.51
CA LEU A 216 3.79 -24.54 -16.66
C LEU A 216 3.98 -23.68 -17.91
N PHE A 217 3.96 -22.36 -17.76
CA PHE A 217 4.22 -21.42 -18.84
C PHE A 217 5.65 -21.56 -19.36
N ALA A 218 6.64 -21.67 -18.47
CA ALA A 218 8.04 -21.89 -18.83
C ALA A 218 8.25 -23.25 -19.53
N LEU A 219 7.57 -24.31 -19.09
CA LEU A 219 7.58 -25.60 -19.79
C LEU A 219 6.93 -25.50 -21.16
N TRP A 220 5.80 -24.80 -21.29
CA TRP A 220 5.12 -24.60 -22.56
C TRP A 220 5.97 -23.80 -23.55
N LYS A 221 6.56 -22.68 -23.11
CA LYS A 221 7.45 -21.84 -23.92
C LYS A 221 8.81 -22.47 -24.19
N GLY A 222 9.34 -23.25 -23.25
CA GLY A 222 10.58 -24.01 -23.38
C GLY A 222 10.43 -25.22 -24.30
N ARG A 223 9.21 -25.72 -24.51
CA ARG A 223 8.90 -26.83 -25.41
C ARG A 223 8.69 -26.40 -26.86
N ARG A 224 9.66 -25.75 -27.52
CA ARG A 224 9.95 -25.94 -28.98
C ARG A 224 11.02 -24.99 -29.51
N MET A 225 11.96 -25.53 -30.28
CA MET A 225 11.85 -25.55 -31.76
C MET A 225 12.36 -26.91 -32.24
N GLY A 226 11.55 -27.64 -33.02
CA GLY A 226 12.06 -28.80 -33.76
C GLY A 226 13.17 -28.36 -34.71
N PRO A 227 13.99 -29.29 -35.25
CA PRO A 227 15.09 -28.92 -36.13
C PRO A 227 14.55 -27.99 -37.22
N LEU A 228 15.20 -26.84 -37.41
CA LEU A 228 14.99 -26.05 -38.60
C LEU A 228 15.38 -26.98 -39.75
N VAL A 229 14.38 -27.50 -40.45
CA VAL A 229 14.56 -28.27 -41.67
C VAL A 229 15.40 -27.37 -42.58
N ALA A 230 16.65 -27.75 -42.80
CA ALA A 230 17.46 -27.16 -43.84
C ALA A 230 16.82 -27.59 -45.14
N GLU A 231 15.96 -26.74 -45.69
CA GLU A 231 15.39 -26.95 -47.01
C GLU A 231 16.52 -26.76 -48.03
N GLU A 232 16.94 -27.85 -48.66
CA GLU A 232 17.92 -27.83 -49.75
C GLU A 232 17.30 -27.12 -50.95
N LEU A 233 17.61 -25.83 -51.13
CA LEU A 233 17.34 -25.13 -52.39
C LEU A 233 18.31 -25.65 -53.46
N HIS A 234 17.88 -26.68 -54.18
CA HIS A 234 18.55 -27.26 -55.33
C HIS A 234 18.44 -26.33 -56.55
N VAL A 235 19.01 -25.12 -56.47
CA VAL A 235 19.21 -24.27 -57.66
C VAL A 235 20.60 -23.64 -57.56
N VAL A 236 21.52 -24.17 -58.37
CA VAL A 236 22.79 -23.49 -58.67
C VAL A 236 22.46 -22.31 -59.59
N VAL A 237 22.14 -21.17 -58.99
CA VAL A 237 22.01 -19.92 -59.75
C VAL A 237 23.42 -19.51 -60.20
N ARG A 238 23.65 -19.33 -61.51
CA ARG A 238 24.95 -18.85 -62.01
C ARG A 238 25.24 -17.50 -61.36
N ALA A 239 26.46 -17.33 -60.83
CA ALA A 239 26.89 -16.10 -60.15
C ALA A 239 26.63 -14.82 -60.98
N SER A 240 26.57 -14.93 -62.31
CA SER A 240 26.21 -13.84 -63.22
C SER A 240 24.78 -13.31 -63.03
N GLU A 241 23.80 -14.16 -62.70
CA GLU A 241 22.40 -13.73 -62.53
C GLU A 241 22.21 -12.94 -61.23
N THR A 242 22.92 -13.31 -60.16
CA THR A 242 22.86 -12.57 -58.87
C THR A 242 23.52 -11.20 -58.99
N VAL A 243 24.61 -11.09 -59.75
CA VAL A 243 25.28 -9.82 -60.04
C VAL A 243 24.40 -8.93 -60.92
N GLU A 244 23.77 -9.49 -61.95
CA GLU A 244 22.88 -8.73 -62.82
C GLU A 244 21.62 -8.25 -62.07
N GLY A 245 21.01 -9.10 -61.25
CA GLY A 245 19.86 -8.75 -60.43
C GLY A 245 20.18 -7.62 -59.44
N ARG A 246 21.33 -7.69 -58.75
CA ARG A 246 21.76 -6.64 -57.82
C ARG A 246 22.15 -5.35 -58.55
N GLY A 247 22.75 -5.46 -59.73
CA GLY A 247 23.06 -4.32 -60.60
C GLY A 247 21.80 -3.59 -61.08
N ARG A 248 20.75 -4.32 -61.52
CA ARG A 248 19.45 -3.74 -61.88
C ARG A 248 18.79 -3.03 -60.71
N LEU A 249 18.93 -3.56 -59.49
CA LEU A 249 18.38 -2.95 -58.27
C LEU A 249 19.11 -1.66 -57.86
N TYR A 250 20.43 -1.59 -58.02
CA TYR A 250 21.17 -0.34 -57.80
C TYR A 250 20.88 0.71 -58.88
N ARG A 251 20.71 0.29 -60.14
CA ARG A 251 20.31 1.18 -61.24
C ARG A 251 18.91 1.74 -61.04
N SER A 252 17.92 0.90 -60.69
CA SER A 252 16.52 1.33 -60.53
C SER A 252 16.34 2.37 -59.42
N ARG A 253 17.16 2.31 -58.37
CA ARG A 253 17.16 3.28 -57.26
C ARG A 253 18.18 4.42 -57.40
N ARG A 254 18.88 4.52 -58.55
CA ARG A 254 19.95 5.51 -58.82
C ARG A 254 21.00 5.58 -57.69
N ALA A 255 21.27 4.46 -57.02
CA ALA A 255 22.14 4.37 -55.84
C ALA A 255 23.63 4.26 -56.23
N ARG A 256 24.14 5.30 -56.91
CA ARG A 256 25.50 5.36 -57.48
C ARG A 256 26.59 5.42 -56.42
N ASP A 257 26.33 6.15 -55.35
CA ASP A 257 27.14 6.25 -54.15
C ASP A 257 27.44 4.87 -53.55
N ARG A 258 26.41 4.05 -53.37
CA ARG A 258 26.55 2.69 -52.82
C ARG A 258 27.24 1.75 -53.77
N ALA A 259 26.97 1.86 -55.07
CA ALA A 259 27.64 1.05 -56.09
C ALA A 259 29.15 1.37 -56.14
N ALA A 260 29.52 2.65 -56.13
CA ALA A 260 30.91 3.09 -56.10
C ALA A 260 31.64 2.63 -54.83
N GLN A 261 31.00 2.75 -53.67
CA GLN A 261 31.57 2.30 -52.40
C GLN A 261 31.76 0.78 -52.38
N ALA A 262 30.78 0.01 -52.88
CA ALA A 262 30.91 -1.45 -52.98
C ALA A 262 32.06 -1.88 -53.89
N LEU A 263 32.24 -1.22 -55.04
CA LEU A 263 33.37 -1.46 -55.94
C LEU A 263 34.71 -1.15 -55.27
N ARG A 264 34.85 0.04 -54.67
CA ARG A 264 36.08 0.46 -53.98
C ARG A 264 36.44 -0.49 -52.84
N THR A 265 35.47 -0.87 -52.00
CA THR A 265 35.69 -1.81 -50.90
C THR A 265 36.13 -3.18 -51.42
N ALA A 266 35.50 -3.70 -52.48
CA ALA A 266 35.89 -4.97 -53.07
C ALA A 266 37.29 -4.92 -53.69
N THR A 267 37.66 -3.82 -54.36
CA THR A 267 39.01 -3.62 -54.90
C THR A 267 40.04 -3.54 -53.78
N LEU A 268 39.79 -2.78 -52.71
CA LEU A 268 40.69 -2.68 -51.55
C LEU A 268 40.90 -4.03 -50.86
N GLN A 269 39.84 -4.83 -50.70
CA GLN A 269 39.94 -6.17 -50.12
C GLN A 269 40.87 -7.10 -50.92
N ARG A 270 40.98 -6.92 -52.24
CA ARG A 270 41.89 -7.70 -53.10
C ARG A 270 43.31 -7.13 -53.14
N LEU A 271 43.44 -5.80 -53.11
CA LEU A 271 44.73 -5.12 -53.19
C LEU A 271 45.54 -5.17 -51.89
N LEU A 272 44.89 -5.00 -50.73
CA LEU A 272 45.55 -4.92 -49.43
C LEU A 272 46.46 -6.13 -49.12
N PRO A 273 46.00 -7.40 -49.29
CA PRO A 273 46.87 -8.57 -49.08
C PRO A 273 48.08 -8.61 -50.01
N ARG A 274 47.95 -8.14 -51.26
CA ARG A 274 49.04 -8.12 -52.26
C ARG A 274 50.09 -7.05 -51.98
N LEU A 275 49.70 -6.01 -51.27
CA LEU A 275 50.58 -4.92 -50.82
C LEU A 275 51.19 -5.18 -49.44
N GLY A 276 50.83 -6.30 -48.78
CA GLY A 276 51.29 -6.60 -47.42
C GLY A 276 50.66 -5.71 -46.35
N LEU A 277 49.52 -5.06 -46.66
CA LEU A 277 48.82 -4.15 -45.76
C LEU A 277 47.63 -4.89 -45.10
N ALA A 278 47.47 -4.70 -43.79
CA ALA A 278 46.35 -5.27 -43.04
C ALA A 278 45.16 -4.29 -42.96
N THR A 279 43.94 -4.81 -42.94
CA THR A 279 42.74 -4.00 -42.66
C THR A 279 42.57 -3.86 -41.13
N PRO A 280 42.35 -2.65 -40.57
CA PRO A 280 42.25 -1.35 -41.25
C PRO A 280 43.62 -0.68 -41.46
N SER A 281 43.89 -0.24 -42.68
CA SER A 281 45.04 0.61 -43.02
C SER A 281 44.56 2.03 -43.34
N PRO A 282 45.27 3.09 -42.92
CA PRO A 282 44.89 4.46 -43.26
C PRO A 282 44.94 4.71 -44.78
N ASP A 283 44.03 5.55 -45.29
CA ASP A 283 43.80 5.74 -46.73
C ASP A 283 45.03 6.28 -47.49
N ALA A 284 45.78 7.21 -46.89
CA ALA A 284 46.96 7.83 -47.52
C ALA A 284 48.12 6.84 -47.76
N PRO A 285 48.54 6.01 -46.77
CA PRO A 285 49.48 4.91 -46.99
C PRO A 285 49.06 3.94 -48.10
N VAL A 286 47.76 3.60 -48.17
CA VAL A 286 47.24 2.67 -49.18
C VAL A 286 47.34 3.29 -50.59
N ALA A 287 46.93 4.56 -50.75
CA ALA A 287 47.04 5.25 -52.03
C ALA A 287 48.50 5.36 -52.51
N ASN A 288 49.44 5.66 -51.60
CA ASN A 288 50.86 5.74 -51.92
C ASN A 288 51.45 4.39 -52.32
N ALA A 289 51.12 3.31 -51.60
CA ALA A 289 51.58 1.96 -51.93
C ALA A 289 51.06 1.50 -53.29
N VAL A 290 49.79 1.79 -53.60
CA VAL A 290 49.18 1.51 -54.90
C VAL A 290 49.85 2.34 -56.00
N ALA A 291 50.11 3.63 -55.77
CA ALA A 291 50.74 4.52 -56.75
C ALA A 291 52.16 4.07 -57.11
N GLN A 292 52.97 3.72 -56.09
CA GLN A 292 54.34 3.21 -56.29
C GLN A 292 54.36 1.92 -57.11
N ARG A 293 53.44 0.99 -56.85
CA ARG A 293 53.42 -0.32 -57.50
C ARG A 293 52.79 -0.31 -58.90
N SER A 294 51.80 0.57 -59.12
CA SER A 294 51.10 0.69 -60.41
C SER A 294 51.72 1.69 -61.38
N GLY A 295 52.73 2.47 -60.95
CA GLY A 295 53.36 3.53 -61.74
C GLY A 295 52.44 4.71 -62.05
N SER A 296 51.35 4.88 -61.30
CA SER A 296 50.34 5.93 -61.51
C SER A 296 50.56 7.11 -60.55
N HIS A 297 50.10 8.32 -60.93
CA HIS A 297 50.23 9.50 -60.09
C HIS A 297 49.42 9.33 -58.77
N PRO A 298 50.00 9.65 -57.58
CA PRO A 298 49.34 9.44 -56.28
C PRO A 298 47.95 10.08 -56.17
N ASP A 299 47.78 11.30 -56.66
CA ASP A 299 46.49 12.01 -56.61
C ASP A 299 45.39 11.32 -57.43
N THR A 300 45.74 10.74 -58.59
CA THR A 300 44.79 10.01 -59.44
C THR A 300 44.33 8.72 -58.77
N VAL A 301 45.26 8.02 -58.12
CA VAL A 301 44.96 6.80 -57.35
C VAL A 301 44.06 7.14 -56.15
N TRP A 302 44.39 8.21 -55.42
CA TRP A 302 43.60 8.66 -54.28
C TRP A 302 42.18 9.03 -54.70
N HIS A 303 42.01 9.81 -55.77
CA HIS A 303 40.68 10.18 -56.27
C HIS A 303 39.86 8.94 -56.73
N THR A 304 40.53 7.92 -57.29
CA THR A 304 39.85 6.71 -57.75
C THR A 304 39.40 5.84 -56.56
N LEU A 305 40.26 5.63 -55.57
CA LEU A 305 39.99 4.75 -54.42
C LEU A 305 39.16 5.42 -53.30
N PHE A 306 39.36 6.72 -53.07
CA PHE A 306 38.81 7.44 -51.91
C PHE A 306 38.09 8.74 -52.27
N GLY A 307 38.01 9.10 -53.56
CA GLY A 307 37.39 10.34 -54.01
C GLY A 307 35.86 10.39 -53.86
N PRO A 308 35.23 11.51 -54.27
CA PRO A 308 33.79 11.71 -54.18
C PRO A 308 32.99 10.66 -54.98
N PRO A 309 31.69 10.47 -54.67
CA PRO A 309 30.83 9.56 -55.42
C PRO A 309 30.56 10.08 -56.85
N PRO A 310 30.40 9.17 -57.84
CA PRO A 310 30.12 9.56 -59.23
C PRO A 310 28.74 10.19 -59.39
N ALA A 311 28.65 11.26 -60.19
CA ALA A 311 27.40 11.99 -60.44
C ALA A 311 26.51 11.28 -61.47
N THR A 312 27.11 10.64 -62.49
CA THR A 312 26.40 9.95 -63.57
C THR A 312 26.72 8.45 -63.64
N ASP A 313 25.86 7.69 -64.34
CA ASP A 313 26.10 6.26 -64.60
C ASP A 313 27.37 6.05 -65.45
N THR A 314 27.67 6.99 -66.35
CA THR A 314 28.88 7.00 -67.17
C THR A 314 30.13 7.13 -66.29
N ASP A 315 30.11 8.05 -65.31
CA ASP A 315 31.20 8.23 -64.36
C ASP A 315 31.43 6.98 -63.49
N LEU A 316 30.35 6.29 -63.11
CA LEU A 316 30.43 5.03 -62.35
C LEU A 316 31.08 3.92 -63.18
N VAL A 317 30.79 3.83 -64.47
CA VAL A 317 31.43 2.86 -65.38
C VAL A 317 32.91 3.21 -65.58
N HIS A 318 33.24 4.50 -65.73
CA HIS A 318 34.64 4.94 -65.80
C HIS A 318 35.41 4.61 -64.51
N LEU A 319 34.79 4.82 -63.35
CA LEU A 319 35.36 4.44 -62.06
C LEU A 319 35.61 2.93 -61.98
N ALA A 320 34.64 2.10 -62.40
CA ALA A 320 34.79 0.65 -62.39
C ALA A 320 35.96 0.18 -63.28
N ARG A 321 36.12 0.77 -64.47
CA ARG A 321 37.25 0.48 -65.38
C ARG A 321 38.58 0.93 -64.78
N ALA A 322 38.64 2.13 -64.20
CA ALA A 322 39.86 2.63 -63.57
C ALA A 322 40.30 1.75 -62.38
N LEU A 323 39.35 1.26 -61.57
CA LEU A 323 39.64 0.31 -60.49
C LEU A 323 40.17 -1.03 -61.01
N ASP A 324 39.58 -1.56 -62.08
CA ASP A 324 40.02 -2.81 -62.72
C ASP A 324 41.42 -2.67 -63.36
N ASP A 325 41.70 -1.53 -64.00
CA ASP A 325 43.03 -1.23 -64.58
C ASP A 325 44.11 -1.17 -63.50
N ILE A 326 43.82 -0.53 -62.35
CA ILE A 326 44.73 -0.52 -61.19
C ILE A 326 44.95 -1.94 -60.66
N GLU A 327 43.89 -2.74 -60.52
CA GLU A 327 44.00 -4.14 -60.08
C GLU A 327 44.86 -4.97 -61.03
N ARG A 328 44.67 -4.83 -62.34
CA ARG A 328 45.47 -5.54 -63.35
C ARG A 328 46.94 -5.12 -63.28
N ARG A 329 47.26 -3.83 -63.21
CA ARG A 329 48.65 -3.37 -63.13
C ARG A 329 49.38 -3.96 -61.94
N ILE A 330 48.73 -4.03 -60.77
CA ILE A 330 49.32 -4.62 -59.56
C ILE A 330 49.48 -6.14 -59.67
N ASN A 331 48.61 -6.82 -60.41
CA ASN A 331 48.69 -8.27 -60.61
C ASN A 331 49.81 -8.68 -61.57
N TYR A 332 50.15 -7.83 -62.54
CA TYR A 332 51.15 -8.11 -63.56
C TYR A 332 52.50 -7.38 -63.31
N SER A 333 52.65 -6.68 -62.18
CA SER A 333 53.88 -6.03 -61.70
C SER A 333 54.60 -6.83 -60.61
#